data_AF-A0A425BWK0-F1
#
_entry.id   AF-A0A425BWK0-F1
#
_cell.length_a   1.000
_cell.length_b   1.000
_cell.length_c   1.000
_cell.angle_alpha   90.00
_cell.angle_beta   90.00
_cell.angle_gamma   90.00
#
_symmetry.space_group_name_H-M   'P 1'
#
loop_
_entity.id
_entity.type
_entity.pdbx_description
1 polymer ?
#
loop_
_entity_poly.entity_id
_entity_poly.type
_entity_poly.pdbx_seq_one_letter_code
_entity_poly.pdbx_strand_id
1 'polypeptide(L)'
;MTSSTIKKIGSAPHTPKRSPLRASPSPSYSPNDVNADELLALLKAIKFAHPEYGVKRVHDQVLTHGDKFGRVPFKRVKRYLHKLGINSPSEEDDKTPLKLMTVGGISKSLRDGGAEGLQTTDNMVWLPVKLDEPASKLQEFPYQAVIRMTTNEDGDAEGSLGEIYKIQVAMEADGSLSTIHPMLVYNKARSRKTFLHPDSPAYLPVQRLVSAQGTKGAVGGCKAYFWGRYFKIEDMLYINSEKIAPAQQW
;
A
#
# COMPACT_ATOMS: atom_id res chain seq x y z
N MET A 1 55.18 79.02 -1.73
CA MET A 1 56.11 77.96 -2.17
C MET A 1 55.36 76.63 -2.22
N THR A 2 55.92 75.64 -2.92
CA THR A 2 55.66 74.18 -2.88
C THR A 2 54.98 73.61 -1.62
N SER A 3 54.14 72.54 -1.66
CA SER A 3 53.70 71.67 -2.78
C SER A 3 52.51 70.75 -2.41
N SER A 4 51.91 70.13 -3.44
CA SER A 4 51.15 68.85 -3.51
C SER A 4 51.28 67.85 -2.33
N THR A 5 50.33 66.97 -1.95
CA THR A 5 48.97 66.53 -2.41
C THR A 5 48.30 65.72 -1.25
N ILE A 6 47.16 65.00 -1.27
CA ILE A 6 46.28 64.35 -2.29
C ILE A 6 44.79 64.50 -1.86
N LYS A 7 43.83 64.29 -2.79
CA LYS A 7 42.37 64.21 -2.54
C LYS A 7 41.96 63.08 -1.57
N LYS A 8 40.83 63.23 -0.87
CA LYS A 8 39.89 62.13 -0.59
C LYS A 8 38.43 62.60 -0.73
N ILE A 9 37.56 61.73 -1.21
CA ILE A 9 36.19 62.02 -1.67
C ILE A 9 35.21 61.10 -0.93
N GLY A 10 33.98 61.59 -0.70
CA GLY A 10 32.80 60.75 -0.47
C GLY A 10 32.39 60.56 1.00
N SER A 11 31.16 60.98 1.31
CA SER A 11 30.50 60.74 2.59
C SER A 11 29.43 59.64 2.48
N ALA A 12 29.01 59.11 3.63
CA ALA A 12 27.81 58.28 3.84
C ALA A 12 27.85 56.84 3.27
N PRO A 13 26.91 55.94 3.67
CA PRO A 13 26.81 55.49 5.06
C PRO A 13 26.75 53.94 5.20
N HIS A 14 26.54 53.46 6.44
CA HIS A 14 26.60 52.06 6.84
C HIS A 14 25.70 51.08 6.05
N THR A 15 26.25 49.89 5.80
CA THR A 15 25.50 48.62 5.69
C THR A 15 26.22 47.51 6.49
N PRO A 16 25.51 46.49 7.01
CA PRO A 16 26.10 45.50 7.94
C PRO A 16 26.91 44.39 7.24
N LYS A 17 27.80 43.73 8.01
CA LYS A 17 28.66 42.64 7.54
C LYS A 17 27.85 41.49 6.93
N ARG A 18 28.17 41.11 5.68
CA ARG A 18 27.66 39.92 5.02
C ARG A 18 28.40 38.68 5.52
N SER A 19 27.74 37.86 6.34
CA SER A 19 28.27 36.55 6.78
C SER A 19 28.48 35.60 5.59
N PRO A 20 29.47 34.69 5.64
CA PRO A 20 29.70 33.72 4.58
C PRO A 20 28.52 32.74 4.46
N LEU A 21 28.25 32.31 3.23
CA LEU A 21 27.20 31.32 2.93
C LEU A 21 27.57 29.96 3.56
N ARG A 22 26.84 29.58 4.61
CA ARG A 22 26.91 28.23 5.19
C ARG A 22 26.38 27.24 4.17
N ALA A 23 27.27 26.46 3.57
CA ALA A 23 26.89 25.39 2.65
C ALA A 23 25.88 24.44 3.31
N SER A 24 24.78 24.16 2.60
CA SER A 24 23.80 23.17 3.04
C SER A 24 24.46 21.79 3.06
N PRO A 25 24.39 21.04 4.17
CA PRO A 25 24.89 19.66 4.18
C PRO A 25 23.98 18.80 3.30
N SER A 26 24.51 18.28 2.20
CA SER A 26 23.86 17.22 1.42
C SER A 26 23.57 16.02 2.35
N PRO A 27 22.40 15.38 2.25
CA PRO A 27 22.07 14.24 3.09
C PRO A 27 22.99 13.05 2.75
N SER A 28 23.94 12.77 3.64
CA SER A 28 24.81 11.60 3.56
C SER A 28 23.98 10.33 3.75
N TYR A 29 23.65 9.64 2.66
CA TYR A 29 22.97 8.36 2.69
C TYR A 29 23.88 7.27 3.27
N SER A 30 23.74 6.98 4.56
CA SER A 30 24.25 5.73 5.14
C SER A 30 23.43 4.57 4.59
N PRO A 31 24.03 3.51 3.99
CA PRO A 31 23.26 2.35 3.50
C PRO A 31 22.46 1.60 4.57
N ASN A 32 22.76 1.85 5.86
CA ASN A 32 22.17 1.20 7.02
C ASN A 32 21.14 2.07 7.78
N ASP A 33 20.83 3.28 7.30
CA ASP A 33 19.80 4.14 7.93
C ASP A 33 18.39 3.77 7.44
N VAL A 34 17.50 3.39 8.36
CA VAL A 34 16.10 3.06 8.02
C VAL A 34 15.40 4.26 7.36
N ASN A 35 14.74 4.04 6.23
CA ASN A 35 13.95 5.07 5.57
C ASN A 35 12.76 5.50 6.47
N ALA A 36 12.42 6.77 6.45
CA ALA A 36 11.29 7.32 7.21
C ALA A 36 9.97 6.60 6.90
N ASP A 37 9.72 6.28 5.63
CA ASP A 37 8.47 5.67 5.20
C ASP A 37 8.38 4.16 5.52
N GLU A 38 9.50 3.44 5.44
CA GLU A 38 9.60 2.05 5.92
C GLU A 38 9.30 1.95 7.42
N LEU A 39 9.93 2.81 8.22
CA LEU A 39 9.68 2.87 9.65
C LEU A 39 8.23 3.30 9.95
N LEU A 40 7.65 4.20 9.15
CA LEU A 40 6.26 4.61 9.30
C LEU A 40 5.27 3.48 8.97
N ALA A 41 5.56 2.67 7.94
CA ALA A 41 4.79 1.48 7.61
C ALA A 41 4.88 0.43 8.71
N LEU A 42 6.08 0.15 9.22
CA LEU A 42 6.30 -0.81 10.30
C LEU A 42 5.60 -0.39 11.60
N LEU A 43 5.71 0.89 11.99
CA LEU A 43 5.02 1.42 13.17
C LEU A 43 3.50 1.34 13.07
N LYS A 44 2.93 1.54 11.87
CA LYS A 44 1.49 1.32 11.62
C LYS A 44 1.12 -0.15 11.73
N ALA A 45 1.92 -1.06 11.15
CA ALA A 45 1.67 -2.50 11.21
C ALA A 45 1.67 -3.03 12.65
N ILE A 46 2.67 -2.66 13.46
CA ILE A 46 2.77 -3.08 14.87
C ILE A 46 1.60 -2.52 15.70
N LYS A 47 1.26 -1.23 15.54
CA LYS A 47 0.10 -0.63 16.24
C LYS A 47 -1.25 -1.16 15.76
N PHE A 48 -1.33 -1.68 14.54
CA PHE A 48 -2.55 -2.31 14.02
C PHE A 48 -2.70 -3.74 14.56
N ALA A 49 -1.62 -4.52 14.61
CA ALA A 49 -1.60 -5.84 15.23
C ALA A 49 -1.85 -5.80 16.74
N HIS A 50 -1.37 -4.74 17.42
CA HIS A 50 -1.49 -4.54 18.86
C HIS A 50 -1.89 -3.09 19.20
N PRO A 51 -3.18 -2.73 19.11
CA PRO A 51 -3.67 -1.38 19.44
C PRO A 51 -3.30 -0.93 20.87
N GLU A 52 -3.30 -1.88 21.80
CA GLU A 52 -3.01 -1.72 23.23
C GLU A 52 -1.51 -1.52 23.53
N TYR A 53 -0.62 -1.74 22.55
CA TYR A 53 0.82 -1.52 22.76
C TYR A 53 1.12 -0.03 22.88
N GLY A 54 1.46 0.41 24.09
CA GLY A 54 2.07 1.72 24.31
C GLY A 54 3.42 1.86 23.60
N VAL A 55 3.88 3.10 23.43
CA VAL A 55 5.10 3.47 22.66
C VAL A 55 6.33 2.60 22.98
N LYS A 56 6.47 2.12 24.23
CA LYS A 56 7.55 1.21 24.63
C LYS A 56 7.45 -0.14 23.91
N ARG A 57 6.35 -0.89 24.08
CA ARG A 57 6.15 -2.19 23.40
C ARG A 57 6.22 -2.08 21.87
N VAL A 58 5.77 -0.96 21.29
CA VAL A 58 5.91 -0.71 19.85
C VAL A 58 7.38 -0.53 19.45
N HIS A 59 8.21 0.14 20.26
CA HIS A 59 9.65 0.23 20.01
C HIS A 59 10.36 -1.10 20.24
N ASP A 60 10.03 -1.81 21.33
CA ASP A 60 10.56 -3.15 21.62
C ASP A 60 10.31 -4.09 20.42
N GLN A 61 9.11 -4.06 19.83
CA GLN A 61 8.76 -4.81 18.63
C GLN A 61 9.41 -4.28 17.33
N VAL A 62 9.72 -2.98 17.21
CA VAL A 62 10.55 -2.49 16.08
C VAL A 62 11.97 -3.06 16.16
N LEU A 63 12.50 -3.29 17.36
CA LEU A 63 13.85 -3.87 17.53
C LEU A 63 13.90 -5.37 17.19
N THR A 64 12.82 -6.13 17.40
CA THR A 64 12.77 -7.56 17.04
C THR A 64 12.78 -7.82 15.53
N HIS A 65 12.51 -6.81 14.71
CA HIS A 65 12.66 -6.88 13.24
C HIS A 65 14.11 -6.80 12.72
N GLY A 66 15.12 -6.71 13.60
CA GLY A 66 16.53 -6.90 13.24
C GLY A 66 17.10 -5.86 12.26
N ASP A 67 18.19 -6.24 11.59
CA ASP A 67 18.88 -5.47 10.54
C ASP A 67 19.00 -3.97 10.82
N LYS A 68 18.52 -3.15 9.89
CA LYS A 68 18.44 -1.69 9.97
C LYS A 68 17.51 -1.22 11.11
N PHE A 69 16.44 -1.96 11.42
CA PHE A 69 15.45 -1.59 12.44
C PHE A 69 16.00 -1.73 13.88
N GLY A 70 16.90 -2.68 14.13
CA GLY A 70 17.57 -2.91 15.42
C GLY A 70 18.39 -1.73 15.97
N ARG A 71 18.61 -0.68 15.17
CA ARG A 71 19.28 0.57 15.59
C ARG A 71 18.33 1.77 15.75
N VAL A 72 17.02 1.59 15.54
CA VAL A 72 16.06 2.71 15.56
C VAL A 72 15.92 3.29 16.97
N PRO A 73 16.15 4.61 17.18
CA PRO A 73 16.01 5.21 18.51
C PRO A 73 14.54 5.30 18.97
N PHE A 74 14.29 5.00 20.25
CA PHE A 74 12.98 5.20 20.91
C PHE A 74 12.38 6.59 20.65
N LYS A 75 13.22 7.65 20.66
CA LYS A 75 12.80 9.04 20.38
C LYS A 75 12.27 9.23 18.94
N ARG A 76 12.76 8.45 17.97
CA ARG A 76 12.30 8.45 16.57
C ARG A 76 10.93 7.75 16.48
N VAL A 77 10.77 6.59 17.13
CA VAL A 77 9.49 5.87 17.25
C VAL A 77 8.41 6.72 17.92
N LYS A 78 8.69 7.29 19.11
CA LYS A 78 7.75 8.16 19.83
C LYS A 78 7.27 9.34 18.98
N ARG A 79 8.18 9.98 18.22
CA ARG A 79 7.85 11.11 17.34
C ARG A 79 6.90 10.70 16.21
N TYR A 80 7.14 9.58 15.54
CA TYR A 80 6.26 9.13 14.46
C TYR A 80 4.91 8.65 14.97
N LEU A 81 4.85 7.90 16.07
CA LEU A 81 3.57 7.50 16.69
C LEU A 81 2.72 8.71 17.11
N HIS A 82 3.34 9.75 17.66
CA HIS A 82 2.65 11.00 17.99
C HIS A 82 2.21 11.78 16.73
N LYS A 83 3.02 11.79 15.65
CA LYS A 83 2.63 12.39 14.36
C LYS A 83 1.47 11.65 13.68
N LEU A 84 1.25 10.38 14.02
CA LEU A 84 0.15 9.55 13.51
C LEU A 84 -1.12 9.58 14.37
N GLY A 85 -1.13 10.23 15.54
CA GLY A 85 -2.30 10.32 16.43
C GLY A 85 -2.65 9.05 17.23
N ILE A 86 -1.94 7.92 17.03
CA ILE A 86 -2.30 6.57 17.52
C ILE A 86 -2.10 6.36 19.04
N ASN A 87 -2.06 7.43 19.83
CA ASN A 87 -2.09 7.39 21.30
C ASN A 87 -3.02 8.45 21.91
N SER A 88 -3.83 9.14 21.11
CA SER A 88 -4.89 10.03 21.57
C SER A 88 -6.24 9.31 21.47
N PRO A 89 -7.09 9.29 22.52
CA PRO A 89 -8.51 9.08 22.32
C PRO A 89 -9.06 10.33 21.62
N SER A 90 -9.19 10.28 20.30
CA SER A 90 -9.80 11.38 19.55
C SER A 90 -11.30 11.21 19.57
N GLU A 91 -11.99 12.24 20.07
CA GLU A 91 -13.39 12.47 19.75
C GLU A 91 -13.53 12.92 18.28
N GLU A 92 -14.76 13.17 17.87
CA GLU A 92 -15.29 13.16 16.51
C GLU A 92 -14.57 14.04 15.47
N ASP A 93 -14.41 13.51 14.25
CA ASP A 93 -14.34 14.30 13.00
C ASP A 93 -14.99 13.47 11.88
N ASP A 94 -15.88 14.11 11.11
CA ASP A 94 -16.96 13.44 10.38
C ASP A 94 -16.51 12.89 9.02
N LYS A 95 -15.81 11.75 9.07
CA LYS A 95 -15.26 11.04 7.89
C LYS A 95 -15.43 9.54 8.06
N THR A 96 -15.91 8.86 7.01
CA THR A 96 -16.20 7.42 7.02
C THR A 96 -15.02 6.61 7.60
N PRO A 97 -15.27 5.72 8.58
CA PRO A 97 -14.22 5.19 9.44
C PRO A 97 -13.18 4.40 8.63
N LEU A 98 -11.94 4.89 8.64
CA LEU A 98 -10.83 4.36 7.84
C LEU A 98 -10.40 2.97 8.32
N LYS A 99 -11.13 1.95 7.85
CA LYS A 99 -10.93 0.55 8.23
C LYS A 99 -9.66 0.00 7.58
N LEU A 100 -8.61 -0.12 8.37
CA LEU A 100 -7.43 -0.89 7.99
C LEU A 100 -7.77 -2.39 8.07
N MET A 101 -7.45 -3.14 7.02
CA MET A 101 -7.78 -4.57 6.92
C MET A 101 -6.59 -5.34 6.34
N THR A 102 -6.37 -6.56 6.83
CA THR A 102 -5.33 -7.47 6.32
C THR A 102 -5.95 -8.63 5.53
N VAL A 103 -5.31 -8.99 4.42
CA VAL A 103 -5.67 -10.16 3.62
C VAL A 103 -4.92 -11.39 4.13
N GLY A 104 -5.61 -12.52 4.22
CA GLY A 104 -5.09 -13.79 4.77
C GLY A 104 -4.89 -13.81 6.29
N GLY A 105 -4.83 -12.65 6.94
CA GLY A 105 -4.85 -12.52 8.40
C GLY A 105 -6.24 -12.79 9.02
N ILE A 106 -6.56 -11.98 10.03
CA ILE A 106 -7.77 -12.10 10.86
C ILE A 106 -9.04 -11.80 10.04
N SER A 107 -8.98 -10.88 9.07
CA SER A 107 -10.12 -10.54 8.23
C SER A 107 -10.28 -11.53 7.08
N LYS A 108 -11.02 -12.62 7.34
CA LYS A 108 -11.45 -13.56 6.30
C LYS A 108 -12.52 -12.98 5.38
N SER A 109 -12.74 -13.63 4.25
CA SER A 109 -13.74 -13.33 3.24
C SER A 109 -15.06 -14.01 3.57
N LEU A 110 -16.18 -13.35 3.26
CA LEU A 110 -17.52 -13.92 3.43
C LEU A 110 -17.74 -15.06 2.43
N ARG A 111 -18.35 -16.14 2.92
CA ARG A 111 -18.53 -17.41 2.18
C ARG A 111 -19.99 -17.67 1.79
N ASP A 112 -20.87 -16.71 2.03
CA ASP A 112 -22.26 -16.71 1.60
C ASP A 112 -22.42 -16.01 0.24
N GLY A 113 -23.59 -16.15 -0.39
CA GLY A 113 -23.85 -15.63 -1.74
C GLY A 113 -23.06 -16.30 -2.87
N GLY A 114 -22.34 -17.40 -2.60
CA GLY A 114 -21.69 -18.19 -3.65
C GLY A 114 -22.70 -19.08 -4.39
N ALA A 115 -22.48 -19.31 -5.69
CA ALA A 115 -23.33 -20.18 -6.48
C ALA A 115 -23.14 -21.66 -6.10
N GLU A 116 -24.24 -22.44 -6.15
CA GLU A 116 -24.26 -23.85 -5.72
C GLU A 116 -23.89 -24.87 -6.82
N GLY A 117 -23.31 -24.41 -7.93
CA GLY A 117 -22.76 -25.31 -8.95
C GLY A 117 -22.22 -24.60 -10.19
N LEU A 118 -21.18 -25.18 -10.80
CA LEU A 118 -20.47 -24.65 -11.97
C LEU A 118 -21.28 -24.82 -13.28
N GLN A 119 -22.48 -24.23 -13.35
CA GLN A 119 -23.26 -24.18 -14.58
C GLN A 119 -22.76 -23.07 -15.51
N THR A 120 -21.66 -23.34 -16.20
CA THR A 120 -21.13 -22.49 -17.30
C THR A 120 -21.53 -23.06 -18.65
N THR A 121 -22.59 -22.50 -19.25
CA THR A 121 -22.92 -22.64 -20.67
C THR A 121 -22.14 -21.67 -21.57
N ASP A 122 -21.42 -20.72 -20.97
CA ASP A 122 -20.47 -19.84 -21.64
C ASP A 122 -19.19 -20.60 -22.02
N ASN A 123 -18.76 -20.56 -23.29
CA ASN A 123 -17.47 -21.07 -23.77
C ASN A 123 -16.24 -20.24 -23.29
N MET A 124 -16.32 -19.60 -22.11
CA MET A 124 -15.28 -18.70 -21.61
C MET A 124 -14.33 -19.40 -20.63
N VAL A 125 -13.06 -19.00 -20.62
CA VAL A 125 -12.05 -19.55 -19.71
C VAL A 125 -12.10 -18.88 -18.33
N TRP A 126 -12.59 -19.63 -17.35
CA TRP A 126 -12.63 -19.26 -15.93
C TRP A 126 -11.54 -20.01 -15.16
N LEU A 127 -10.70 -19.30 -14.39
CA LEU A 127 -9.55 -19.87 -13.69
C LEU A 127 -9.66 -19.72 -12.16
N PRO A 128 -9.34 -20.76 -11.37
CA PRO A 128 -9.55 -20.76 -9.93
C PRO A 128 -8.49 -19.96 -9.16
N VAL A 129 -8.98 -19.23 -8.17
CA VAL A 129 -8.21 -18.40 -7.22
C VAL A 129 -8.71 -18.68 -5.81
N LYS A 130 -7.80 -19.03 -4.90
CA LYS A 130 -8.12 -19.19 -3.47
C LYS A 130 -8.41 -17.83 -2.84
N LEU A 131 -9.42 -17.75 -1.98
CA LEU A 131 -9.69 -16.57 -1.16
C LEU A 131 -8.81 -16.54 0.10
N ASP A 132 -8.55 -15.34 0.62
CA ASP A 132 -7.74 -15.10 1.82
C ASP A 132 -6.29 -15.65 1.78
N GLU A 133 -5.64 -15.68 0.61
CA GLU A 133 -4.18 -15.88 0.54
C GLU A 133 -3.45 -14.59 1.03
N PRO A 134 -2.42 -14.69 1.89
CA PRO A 134 -1.65 -13.53 2.37
C PRO A 134 -0.72 -12.98 1.30
N ALA A 135 -0.25 -11.73 1.43
CA ALA A 135 0.65 -11.12 0.43
C ALA A 135 2.05 -11.76 0.35
N SER A 136 2.44 -12.53 1.37
CA SER A 136 3.63 -13.38 1.34
C SER A 136 3.33 -14.73 2.00
N LYS A 137 3.81 -15.81 1.39
CA LYS A 137 3.74 -17.19 1.90
C LYS A 137 4.96 -17.58 2.75
N LEU A 138 5.82 -16.63 3.11
CA LEU A 138 6.99 -16.88 3.96
C LEU A 138 6.56 -17.40 5.33
N GLN A 139 7.13 -18.54 5.73
CA GLN A 139 6.57 -19.42 6.75
C GLN A 139 6.72 -18.89 8.19
N GLU A 140 7.72 -18.07 8.45
CA GLU A 140 7.96 -17.43 9.75
C GLU A 140 7.15 -16.11 9.92
N PHE A 141 6.97 -15.37 8.83
CA PHE A 141 6.26 -14.09 8.81
C PHE A 141 5.43 -13.95 7.53
N PRO A 142 4.13 -14.32 7.55
CA PRO A 142 3.22 -13.96 6.48
C PRO A 142 3.02 -12.43 6.53
N TYR A 143 3.78 -11.70 5.72
CA TYR A 143 3.71 -10.23 5.63
C TYR A 143 2.31 -9.81 5.16
N GLN A 144 1.44 -9.52 6.12
CA GLN A 144 0.06 -9.11 5.89
C GLN A 144 0.05 -7.69 5.31
N ALA A 145 -0.30 -7.56 4.03
CA ALA A 145 -0.54 -6.24 3.43
C ALA A 145 -1.72 -5.56 4.14
N VAL A 146 -1.43 -4.46 4.84
CA VAL A 146 -2.44 -3.60 5.47
C VAL A 146 -3.03 -2.68 4.41
N ILE A 147 -4.24 -2.99 3.97
CA ILE A 147 -4.95 -2.19 2.97
C ILE A 147 -5.77 -1.13 3.69
N ARG A 148 -5.64 0.13 3.22
CA ARG A 148 -6.52 1.23 3.64
C ARG A 148 -7.84 1.12 2.88
N MET A 149 -8.90 0.67 3.56
CA MET A 149 -10.24 0.72 2.99
C MET A 149 -10.91 2.06 3.30
N THR A 150 -11.55 2.65 2.29
CA THR A 150 -12.80 3.39 2.48
C THR A 150 -13.93 2.37 2.42
N THR A 151 -14.79 2.35 3.43
CA THR A 151 -16.03 1.56 3.38
C THR A 151 -17.06 2.33 2.57
N ASN A 152 -17.29 1.91 1.33
CA ASN A 152 -18.44 2.31 0.55
C ASN A 152 -19.64 1.46 0.99
N GLU A 153 -20.76 2.11 1.32
CA GLU A 153 -22.00 1.44 1.74
C GLU A 153 -22.84 0.98 0.54
N ASP A 154 -22.42 1.33 -0.68
CA ASP A 154 -23.08 1.11 -1.97
C ASP A 154 -23.23 -0.38 -2.39
N GLY A 155 -23.05 -1.34 -1.48
CA GLY A 155 -23.15 -2.78 -1.73
C GLY A 155 -22.08 -3.35 -2.69
N ASP A 156 -22.33 -4.56 -3.15
CA ASP A 156 -21.48 -5.27 -4.12
C ASP A 156 -21.54 -4.65 -5.53
N ALA A 157 -20.68 -5.15 -6.42
CA ALA A 157 -20.67 -4.78 -7.83
C ALA A 157 -20.87 -6.04 -8.67
N GLU A 158 -21.91 -6.06 -9.48
CA GLU A 158 -22.34 -7.21 -10.27
C GLU A 158 -22.72 -6.76 -11.69
N GLY A 159 -22.90 -7.75 -12.57
CA GLY A 159 -23.35 -7.55 -13.94
C GLY A 159 -23.48 -8.88 -14.68
N SER A 160 -23.56 -8.82 -16.01
CA SER A 160 -24.04 -9.94 -16.85
C SER A 160 -23.20 -11.22 -16.84
N LEU A 161 -22.01 -11.22 -16.25
CA LEU A 161 -21.17 -12.43 -16.10
C LEU A 161 -20.85 -12.78 -14.64
N GLY A 162 -21.43 -12.08 -13.66
CA GLY A 162 -21.21 -12.29 -12.23
C GLY A 162 -20.77 -11.03 -11.48
N GLU A 163 -20.06 -11.24 -10.37
CA GLU A 163 -19.49 -10.18 -9.54
C GLU A 163 -18.27 -9.51 -10.22
N ILE A 164 -17.92 -8.30 -9.76
CA ILE A 164 -16.82 -7.51 -10.31
C ILE A 164 -15.70 -7.34 -9.29
N TYR A 165 -14.51 -7.81 -9.67
CA TYR A 165 -13.29 -7.80 -8.88
C TYR A 165 -12.29 -6.81 -9.45
N LYS A 166 -11.73 -5.95 -8.62
CA LYS A 166 -10.61 -5.08 -8.95
C LYS A 166 -9.32 -5.85 -8.67
N ILE A 167 -8.47 -5.97 -9.69
CA ILE A 167 -7.16 -6.61 -9.59
C ILE A 167 -6.08 -5.57 -9.86
N GLN A 168 -5.07 -5.49 -8.99
CA GLN A 168 -3.97 -4.54 -9.08
C GLN A 168 -2.62 -5.27 -9.15
N VAL A 169 -1.86 -4.97 -10.20
CA VAL A 169 -0.49 -5.46 -10.44
C VAL A 169 0.51 -4.44 -9.89
N ALA A 170 1.51 -4.91 -9.16
CA ALA A 170 2.62 -4.08 -8.69
C ALA A 170 3.48 -3.61 -9.88
N MET A 171 4.10 -2.43 -9.75
CA MET A 171 5.17 -2.03 -10.68
C MET A 171 6.53 -2.35 -10.07
N GLU A 172 7.46 -2.79 -10.91
CA GLU A 172 8.87 -2.93 -10.55
C GLU A 172 9.57 -1.56 -10.57
N ALA A 173 10.81 -1.50 -10.05
CA ALA A 173 11.58 -0.26 -9.94
C ALA A 173 11.95 0.40 -11.29
N ASP A 174 11.90 -0.35 -12.39
CA ASP A 174 12.09 0.15 -13.77
C ASP A 174 10.79 0.71 -14.40
N GLY A 175 9.66 0.61 -13.70
CA GLY A 175 8.35 1.02 -14.18
C GLY A 175 7.61 -0.02 -15.04
N SER A 176 8.17 -1.22 -15.20
CA SER A 176 7.45 -2.37 -15.78
C SER A 176 6.39 -2.91 -14.80
N LEU A 177 5.48 -3.76 -15.30
CA LEU A 177 4.53 -4.47 -14.46
C LEU A 177 5.11 -5.80 -13.99
N SER A 178 4.99 -6.06 -12.69
CA SER A 178 5.56 -7.25 -12.08
C SER A 178 5.02 -8.55 -12.67
N THR A 179 5.90 -9.54 -12.72
CA THR A 179 5.63 -10.94 -13.05
C THR A 179 5.97 -11.89 -11.89
N ILE A 180 6.46 -11.36 -10.77
CA ILE A 180 6.94 -12.11 -9.59
C ILE A 180 6.21 -11.74 -8.30
N HIS A 181 5.65 -10.52 -8.20
CA HIS A 181 4.94 -10.06 -7.01
C HIS A 181 3.45 -10.46 -7.08
N PRO A 182 2.84 -10.94 -5.97
CA PRO A 182 1.42 -11.29 -5.93
C PRO A 182 0.50 -10.10 -6.22
N MET A 183 -0.54 -10.32 -7.03
CA MET A 183 -1.54 -9.31 -7.37
C MET A 183 -2.60 -9.22 -6.28
N LEU A 184 -3.02 -8.00 -5.91
CA LEU A 184 -4.11 -7.80 -4.97
C LEU A 184 -5.47 -7.90 -5.69
N VAL A 185 -6.37 -8.76 -5.20
CA VAL A 185 -7.72 -9.02 -5.74
C VAL A 185 -8.78 -8.71 -4.68
N TYR A 186 -9.82 -7.95 -5.03
CA TYR A 186 -11.00 -7.75 -4.16
C TYR A 186 -12.25 -7.28 -4.91
N ASN A 187 -13.44 -7.61 -4.40
CA ASN A 187 -14.72 -7.06 -4.89
C ASN A 187 -15.07 -5.68 -4.27
N LYS A 188 -16.16 -5.06 -4.74
CA LYS A 188 -16.56 -3.71 -4.32
C LYS A 188 -16.84 -3.61 -2.80
N ALA A 189 -17.61 -4.52 -2.22
CA ALA A 189 -17.88 -4.51 -0.78
C ALA A 189 -16.68 -4.94 0.10
N ARG A 190 -15.57 -5.40 -0.51
CA ARG A 190 -14.42 -6.05 0.16
C ARG A 190 -14.79 -7.31 0.96
N SER A 191 -16.00 -7.83 0.73
CA SER A 191 -16.51 -9.07 1.30
C SER A 191 -15.68 -10.27 0.84
N ARG A 192 -15.11 -10.24 -0.39
CA ARG A 192 -14.16 -11.24 -0.89
C ARG A 192 -12.86 -10.59 -1.38
N LYS A 193 -11.72 -11.08 -0.88
CA LYS A 193 -10.38 -10.51 -1.07
C LYS A 193 -9.28 -11.58 -0.97
N THR A 194 -8.20 -11.43 -1.73
CA THR A 194 -7.08 -12.37 -1.74
C THR A 194 -5.83 -11.77 -2.41
N PHE A 195 -4.68 -12.41 -2.24
CA PHE A 195 -3.51 -12.21 -3.10
C PHE A 195 -3.41 -13.34 -4.11
N LEU A 196 -3.44 -12.98 -5.39
CA LEU A 196 -3.23 -13.89 -6.52
C LEU A 196 -1.71 -14.03 -6.75
N HIS A 197 -1.16 -15.17 -6.33
CA HIS A 197 0.27 -15.49 -6.38
C HIS A 197 0.73 -16.05 -7.73
N PRO A 198 2.02 -15.92 -8.11
CA PRO A 198 2.57 -16.46 -9.36
C PRO A 198 2.38 -17.98 -9.58
N ASP A 199 2.13 -18.74 -8.52
CA ASP A 199 1.86 -20.19 -8.57
C ASP A 199 0.40 -20.54 -8.89
N SER A 200 -0.50 -19.55 -8.96
CA SER A 200 -1.90 -19.76 -9.37
C SER A 200 -2.03 -19.83 -10.90
N PRO A 201 -2.85 -20.75 -11.46
CA PRO A 201 -3.11 -20.80 -12.90
C PRO A 201 -3.71 -19.51 -13.47
N ALA A 202 -4.42 -18.73 -12.65
CA ALA A 202 -4.99 -17.46 -13.06
C ALA A 202 -3.96 -16.31 -13.19
N TYR A 203 -2.76 -16.44 -12.61
CA TYR A 203 -1.81 -15.32 -12.49
C TYR A 203 -1.37 -14.75 -13.85
N LEU A 204 -0.76 -15.57 -14.70
CA LEU A 204 -0.21 -15.09 -15.98
C LEU A 204 -1.30 -14.58 -16.94
N PRO A 205 -2.47 -15.23 -17.10
CA PRO A 205 -3.57 -14.68 -17.90
C PRO A 205 -4.09 -13.33 -17.39
N VAL A 206 -4.32 -13.20 -16.07
CA VAL A 206 -4.78 -11.95 -15.45
C VAL A 206 -3.73 -10.83 -15.59
N GLN A 207 -2.45 -11.13 -15.35
CA GLN A 207 -1.33 -10.19 -15.48
C GLN A 207 -1.24 -9.65 -16.92
N ARG A 208 -1.41 -10.52 -17.93
CA ARG A 208 -1.43 -10.13 -19.35
C ARG A 208 -2.60 -9.22 -19.68
N LEU A 209 -3.80 -9.52 -19.18
CA LEU A 209 -4.97 -8.65 -19.38
C LEU A 209 -4.82 -7.27 -18.70
N VAL A 210 -4.28 -7.21 -17.47
CA VAL A 210 -3.95 -5.92 -16.84
C VAL A 210 -2.86 -5.17 -17.59
N SER A 211 -1.89 -5.88 -18.18
CA SER A 211 -0.82 -5.26 -19.00
C SER A 211 -1.33 -4.69 -20.32
N ALA A 212 -2.30 -5.36 -20.96
CA ALA A 212 -2.84 -4.94 -22.26
C ALA A 212 -4.00 -3.93 -22.17
N GLN A 213 -4.81 -4.00 -21.11
CA GLN A 213 -6.08 -3.25 -21.00
C GLN A 213 -6.26 -2.52 -19.66
N GLY A 214 -5.30 -2.62 -18.73
CA GLY A 214 -5.37 -1.98 -17.41
C GLY A 214 -5.10 -0.48 -17.43
N THR A 215 -5.68 0.22 -16.46
CA THR A 215 -5.46 1.65 -16.22
C THR A 215 -4.38 1.84 -15.15
N LYS A 216 -3.45 2.79 -15.34
CA LYS A 216 -2.44 3.14 -14.32
C LYS A 216 -3.10 3.68 -13.05
N GLY A 217 -2.62 3.22 -11.90
CA GLY A 217 -3.07 3.67 -10.58
C GLY A 217 -2.47 5.01 -10.18
N ALA A 218 -3.23 5.82 -9.41
CA ALA A 218 -2.79 7.13 -8.91
C ALA A 218 -1.59 7.07 -7.94
N VAL A 219 -1.21 5.88 -7.47
CA VAL A 219 -0.07 5.62 -6.58
C VAL A 219 0.88 4.58 -7.21
N GLY A 220 0.86 4.46 -8.55
CA GLY A 220 1.56 3.39 -9.28
C GLY A 220 0.75 2.09 -9.38
N GLY A 221 1.35 1.11 -10.06
CA GLY A 221 0.69 -0.12 -10.50
C GLY A 221 -0.24 0.10 -11.70
N CYS A 222 -0.67 -1.00 -12.33
CA CYS A 222 -1.86 -1.01 -13.20
C CYS A 222 -2.99 -1.77 -12.51
N LYS A 223 -4.23 -1.29 -12.70
CA LYS A 223 -5.45 -1.98 -12.25
C LYS A 223 -6.37 -2.28 -13.43
N ALA A 224 -7.08 -3.40 -13.37
CA ALA A 224 -8.24 -3.65 -14.20
C ALA A 224 -9.37 -4.25 -13.36
N TYR A 225 -10.55 -4.36 -13.96
CA TYR A 225 -11.73 -4.95 -13.35
C TYR A 225 -12.02 -6.27 -14.07
N PHE A 226 -12.42 -7.31 -13.34
CA PHE A 226 -12.58 -8.66 -13.84
C PHE A 226 -13.93 -9.22 -13.38
N TRP A 227 -14.54 -10.06 -14.22
CA TRP A 227 -15.68 -10.86 -13.79
C TRP A 227 -15.21 -12.00 -12.89
N GLY A 228 -15.90 -12.20 -11.78
CA GLY A 228 -15.65 -13.27 -10.84
C GLY A 228 -16.94 -14.03 -10.47
N ARG A 229 -16.80 -15.33 -10.25
CA ARG A 229 -17.87 -16.20 -9.73
C ARG A 229 -17.30 -16.98 -8.55
N TYR A 230 -17.88 -16.82 -7.35
CA TYR A 230 -17.48 -17.57 -6.17
C TYR A 230 -18.36 -18.80 -5.98
N PHE A 231 -17.77 -19.97 -5.82
CA PHE A 231 -18.47 -21.24 -5.66
C PHE A 231 -18.25 -21.80 -4.25
N LYS A 232 -19.33 -21.87 -3.47
CA LYS A 232 -19.27 -22.21 -2.03
C LYS A 232 -18.85 -23.66 -1.77
N ILE A 233 -19.14 -24.57 -2.70
CA ILE A 233 -18.82 -26.01 -2.61
C ILE A 233 -17.30 -26.26 -2.69
N GLU A 234 -16.60 -25.48 -3.52
CA GLU A 234 -15.15 -25.64 -3.78
C GLU A 234 -14.29 -24.66 -2.96
N ASP A 235 -14.93 -23.67 -2.33
CA ASP A 235 -14.33 -22.52 -1.66
C ASP A 235 -13.44 -21.62 -2.56
N MET A 236 -13.67 -21.69 -3.88
CA MET A 236 -12.87 -21.02 -4.91
C MET A 236 -13.58 -19.80 -5.51
N LEU A 237 -12.80 -18.74 -5.77
CA LEU A 237 -13.17 -17.65 -6.66
C LEU A 237 -12.65 -17.95 -8.06
N TYR A 238 -13.55 -18.08 -9.03
CA TYR A 238 -13.19 -18.22 -10.44
C TYR A 238 -13.16 -16.85 -11.12
N ILE A 239 -12.02 -16.47 -11.69
CA ILE A 239 -11.84 -15.23 -12.45
C ILE A 239 -11.91 -15.51 -13.95
N ASN A 240 -12.67 -14.69 -14.70
CA ASN A 240 -12.67 -14.74 -16.15
C ASN A 240 -11.32 -14.26 -16.70
N SER A 241 -10.66 -15.10 -17.50
CA SER A 241 -9.29 -14.87 -17.97
C SER A 241 -9.17 -14.41 -19.44
N GLU A 242 -10.30 -14.09 -20.07
CA GLU A 242 -10.37 -13.61 -21.46
C GLU A 242 -10.96 -12.21 -21.56
N LYS A 243 -11.97 -11.89 -20.73
CA LYS A 243 -12.77 -10.68 -20.80
C LYS A 243 -12.78 -9.95 -19.46
N ILE A 244 -12.19 -8.75 -19.45
CA ILE A 244 -12.30 -7.82 -18.33
C ILE A 244 -13.74 -7.31 -18.15
N ALA A 245 -14.07 -6.90 -16.93
CA ALA A 245 -15.31 -6.21 -16.62
C ALA A 245 -15.21 -4.71 -16.97
N PRO A 246 -16.35 -4.02 -17.21
CA PRO A 246 -16.37 -2.57 -17.44
C PRO A 246 -15.66 -1.82 -16.30
N ALA A 247 -14.87 -0.79 -16.64
CA ALA A 247 -14.19 0.04 -15.67
C ALA A 247 -15.19 0.82 -14.79
N GLN A 248 -14.86 1.00 -13.51
CA GLN A 248 -15.77 1.63 -12.56
C GLN A 248 -15.04 2.35 -11.41
N GLN A 249 -15.78 3.22 -10.72
CA GLN A 249 -15.22 4.33 -9.94
C GLN A 249 -15.01 3.92 -8.47
N TRP A 250 -13.98 3.10 -8.22
CA TRP A 250 -13.54 2.63 -6.90
C TRP A 250 -12.08 2.14 -6.83
#